data_AF-A0A068QM23-F1
#
_entry.id   AF-A0A068QM23-F1
#
_cell.length_a   1.000
_cell.length_b   1.000
_cell.length_c   1.000
_cell.angle_alpha   90.00
_cell.angle_beta   90.00
_cell.angle_gamma   90.00
#
_symmetry.space_group_name_H-M   'P 1'
#
loop_
_entity.id
_entity.type
_entity.pdbx_description
1 polymer ?
#
loop_
_entity_poly.entity_id
_entity_poly.type
_entity_poly.pdbx_seq_one_letter_code
_entity_poly.pdbx_strand_id
1 'polypeptide(L)' 'MIFLRNEGPIMTKARLHDDAMVPLLREHPEFAQHYLHQALVDIDEEGGQEAFLIAVRHVVEASGYGGFF' A
#
# COMPACT_ATOMS: atom_id res chain seq x y z
N MET A 1 -34.16 -23.22 -1.00
CA MET A 1 -33.62 -23.35 -2.36
C MET A 1 -33.59 -21.95 -2.96
N ILE A 2 -32.50 -21.19 -3.16
CA ILE A 2 -31.08 -21.30 -2.83
C ILE A 2 -30.50 -19.87 -2.97
N PHE A 3 -29.48 -19.56 -2.18
CA PHE A 3 -28.45 -18.51 -2.29
C PHE A 3 -28.80 -17.01 -2.19
N LEU A 4 -28.44 -16.48 -1.02
CA LEU A 4 -28.29 -15.08 -0.67
C LEU A 4 -27.29 -14.38 -1.61
N ARG A 5 -27.63 -13.16 -2.04
CA ARG A 5 -26.69 -12.19 -2.60
C ARG A 5 -25.58 -11.93 -1.58
N ASN A 6 -24.39 -12.42 -1.88
CA ASN A 6 -23.19 -12.03 -1.17
C ASN A 6 -22.68 -10.72 -1.79
N GLU A 7 -23.28 -9.61 -1.41
CA GLU A 7 -22.74 -8.27 -1.63
C GLU A 7 -22.00 -7.79 -0.37
N GLY A 8 -20.95 -8.54 0.00
CA GLY A 8 -19.85 -7.96 0.77
C GLY A 8 -19.03 -7.10 -0.19
N PRO A 9 -18.54 -5.91 0.22
CA PRO A 9 -17.66 -5.14 -0.65
C PRO A 9 -16.49 -6.04 -1.01
N ILE A 10 -16.20 -6.17 -2.31
CA ILE A 10 -14.94 -6.70 -2.80
C ILE A 10 -13.83 -5.77 -2.29
N MET A 11 -13.46 -5.97 -1.03
CA MET A 11 -12.23 -5.50 -0.45
C MET A 11 -11.14 -6.28 -1.16
N THR A 12 -10.76 -5.79 -2.33
CA THR A 12 -9.64 -6.32 -3.10
C THR A 12 -8.47 -6.47 -2.15
N LYS A 13 -7.88 -7.65 -2.09
CA LYS A 13 -6.81 -8.03 -1.15
C LYS A 13 -5.65 -7.00 -1.08
N ALA A 14 -5.48 -6.20 -2.13
CA ALA A 14 -4.60 -5.02 -2.18
C ALA A 14 -4.90 -3.99 -1.08
N ARG A 15 -6.18 -3.64 -0.88
CA ARG A 15 -6.62 -2.59 0.07
C ARG A 15 -6.44 -2.98 1.54
N LEU A 16 -6.28 -4.27 1.83
CA LEU A 16 -5.96 -4.77 3.18
C LEU A 16 -4.46 -4.74 3.49
N HIS A 17 -3.59 -4.67 2.47
CA HIS A 17 -2.15 -4.47 2.67
C HIS A 17 -1.78 -2.99 2.77
N ASP A 18 -2.45 -2.11 2.02
CA ASP A 18 -2.13 -0.67 1.97
C ASP A 18 -2.25 0.03 3.34
N ASP A 19 -3.36 -0.21 4.07
CA ASP A 19 -3.59 0.40 5.39
C ASP A 19 -2.59 -0.09 6.47
N ALA A 20 -1.92 -1.23 6.26
CA ALA A 20 -0.98 -1.83 7.20
C ALA A 20 0.46 -1.35 7.01
N MET A 21 0.82 -0.80 5.84
CA MET A 21 2.20 -0.41 5.55
C MET A 21 2.61 0.88 6.26
N VAL A 22 1.70 1.83 6.45
CA VAL A 22 2.01 3.11 7.13
C VAL A 22 2.38 2.90 8.60
N PRO A 23 1.64 2.13 9.42
CA PRO A 23 2.06 1.79 10.77
C PRO A 23 3.40 1.05 10.81
N LEU A 24 3.61 0.07 9.93
CA LEU A 24 4.85 -0.71 9.86
C LEU A 24 6.06 0.18 9.57
N LEU A 25 5.94 1.10 8.60
CA LEU A 25 7.00 2.04 8.25
C LEU A 25 7.27 3.08 9.34
N ARG A 26 6.28 3.40 10.19
CA ARG A 26 6.50 4.25 11.38
C ARG A 26 7.28 3.53 12.46
N GLU A 27 6.97 2.25 12.68
CA GLU A 27 7.66 1.41 13.66
C GLU A 27 9.07 1.03 13.21
N HIS A 28 9.25 0.84 11.90
CA HIS A 28 10.49 0.38 11.25
C HIS A 28 10.88 1.28 10.07
N PRO A 29 11.34 2.53 10.32
CA PRO A 29 11.69 3.47 9.26
C PRO A 29 12.83 2.99 8.35
N GLU A 30 13.72 2.12 8.84
CA GLU A 30 14.76 1.45 8.06
C GLU A 30 14.20 0.60 6.90
N PHE A 31 12.95 0.14 7.02
CA PHE A 31 12.30 -0.67 6.00
C PHE A 31 11.86 0.14 4.77
N ALA A 32 11.73 1.48 4.90
CA ALA A 32 11.29 2.35 3.82
C ALA A 32 12.15 2.25 2.57
N GLN A 33 13.48 2.14 2.72
CA GLN A 33 14.39 2.00 1.59
C GLN A 33 14.16 0.67 0.85
N HIS A 34 13.99 -0.43 1.59
CA HIS A 34 13.75 -1.74 1.00
C HIS A 34 12.39 -1.81 0.30
N TYR A 35 11.37 -1.23 0.90
CA TYR A 35 10.02 -1.17 0.35
C TYR A 35 9.96 -0.38 -0.96
N LEU A 36 10.60 0.80 -1.01
CA LEU A 36 10.68 1.60 -2.24
C LEU A 36 11.54 0.94 -3.31
N HIS A 37 12.65 0.28 -2.92
CA HIS A 37 13.49 -0.43 -3.87
C HIS A 37 12.74 -1.57 -4.54
N GLN A 38 11.98 -2.37 -3.77
CA GLN A 38 11.17 -3.45 -4.32
C GLN A 38 10.11 -2.91 -5.28
N ALA A 39 9.38 -1.86 -4.89
CA ALA A 39 8.38 -1.24 -5.76
C ALA A 39 8.98 -0.64 -7.04
N LEU A 40 10.24 -0.20 -7.00
CA LEU A 40 10.96 0.29 -8.18
C LEU A 40 11.39 -0.86 -9.11
N VAL A 41 11.79 -2.01 -8.57
CA VAL A 41 12.10 -3.20 -9.37
C VAL A 41 10.87 -3.67 -10.15
N ASP A 42 9.69 -3.59 -9.51
CA ASP A 42 8.44 -4.08 -10.06
C ASP A 42 7.72 -3.01 -10.93
N ILE A 43 8.32 -1.83 -11.16
CA ILE A 43 7.65 -0.68 -11.80
C ILE A 43 7.22 -0.92 -13.26
N ASP A 44 7.95 -1.78 -13.97
CA ASP A 44 7.69 -2.14 -15.37
C ASP A 44 6.60 -3.22 -15.52
N GLU A 45 6.12 -3.80 -14.41
CA GLU A 45 5.00 -4.73 -14.40
C GLU A 45 3.66 -4.02 -14.59
N GLU A 46 2.61 -4.78 -14.94
CA GLU A 46 1.26 -4.25 -15.06
C GLU A 46 0.80 -3.66 -13.72
N GLY A 47 0.54 -2.34 -13.69
CA GLY A 47 0.19 -1.62 -12.46
C GLY A 47 1.37 -1.24 -11.56
N GLY A 48 2.61 -1.57 -11.96
CA GLY A 48 3.82 -1.28 -11.17
C GLY A 48 4.03 0.21 -10.88
N GLN A 49 3.70 1.07 -11.84
CA GLN A 49 3.75 2.54 -11.66
C GLN A 49 2.78 3.04 -10.58
N GLU A 50 1.55 2.51 -10.53
CA GLU A 50 0.57 2.86 -9.51
C GLU A 50 1.01 2.33 -8.13
N ALA A 51 1.47 1.08 -8.09
CA ALA A 51 2.01 0.46 -6.87
C ALA A 51 3.21 1.23 -6.30
N PHE A 52 4.10 1.73 -7.17
CA PHE A 52 5.23 2.56 -6.74
C PHE A 52 4.78 3.89 -6.14
N LEU A 53 3.80 4.58 -6.74
CA LEU A 53 3.26 5.82 -6.19
C LEU A 53 2.56 5.60 -4.85
N ILE A 54 1.84 4.48 -4.70
CA ILE A 54 1.25 4.07 -3.41
C ILE A 54 2.35 3.84 -2.37
N ALA A 55 3.43 3.14 -2.71
CA ALA A 55 4.56 2.92 -1.81
C ALA A 55 5.23 4.24 -1.36
N VAL A 56 5.41 5.19 -2.29
CA VAL A 56 5.91 6.54 -1.97
C VAL A 56 4.97 7.26 -1.01
N ARG A 57 3.66 7.22 -1.27
CA ARG A 57 2.65 7.81 -0.38
C ARG A 57 2.76 7.22 1.03
N HIS A 58 2.88 5.90 1.17
CA HIS A 58 3.03 5.25 2.48
C HIS A 58 4.27 5.74 3.24
N VAL A 59 5.42 5.89 2.56
CA VAL A 59 6.66 6.38 3.19
C VAL A 59 6.52 7.84 3.64
N VAL A 60 5.89 8.70 2.84
CA VAL A 60 5.64 10.12 3.20
C VAL A 60 4.70 10.23 4.40
N GLU A 61 3.62 9.46 4.41
CA GLU A 61 2.66 9.42 5.52
C GLU A 61 3.28 8.85 6.81
N ALA A 62 4.16 7.86 6.68
CA ALA A 62 4.90 7.28 7.80
C ALA A 62 5.97 8.23 8.37
N SER A 63 6.65 8.99 7.51
CA SER A 63 7.74 9.92 7.90
C SER A 63 7.25 11.18 8.64
N GLY A 64 5.93 11.33 8.85
CA GLY A 64 5.36 12.47 9.58
C GLY A 64 5.15 13.74 8.76
N TYR A 65 5.43 13.70 7.45
CA TYR A 65 5.09 14.81 6.53
C TYR A 65 3.60 14.81 6.14
N GLY A 66 2.81 13.81 6.55
CA GLY A 66 1.38 13.67 6.26
C GLY A 66 0.42 14.57 7.06
N GLY A 67 0.89 15.70 7.61
CA GLY A 67 0.01 16.71 8.21
C GLY A 67 -0.68 17.62 7.20
N PHE A 68 -0.21 17.68 5.95
CA PHE A 68 -0.69 18.64 4.93
C PHE A 68 -0.54 18.12 3.49
N PHE A 69 -1.25 17.06 3.11
CA PHE A 69 -1.54 16.72 1.71
C PHE A 69 -3.01 16.38 1.54
#